data_AF-A0A4R8RI17-F1
#
_entry.id   AF-A0A4R8RI17-F1
#
_cell.length_a   1.000
_cell.length_b   1.000
_cell.length_c   1.000
_cell.angle_alpha   90.00
_cell.angle_beta   90.00
_cell.angle_gamma   90.00
#
_symmetry.space_group_name_H-M   'P 1'
#
loop_
_entity.id
_entity.type
_entity.pdbx_description
1 polymer ?
#
loop_
_entity_poly.entity_id
_entity_poly.type
_entity_poly.pdbx_seq_one_letter_code
_entity_poly.pdbx_strand_id
1 'polypeptide(L)' 'MCYQLFELYSVCRCLYYQHAIDRCAAHGRGGHSIQNRTILVGYACDAHSQNKATTHSD' A
#
# COMPACT_ATOMS: atom_id res chain seq x y z
N MET A 1 -3.83 12.82 15.68
CA MET A 1 -3.72 12.78 14.20
C MET A 1 -4.41 11.51 13.73
N CYS A 2 -5.15 11.57 12.64
CA CYS A 2 -5.75 10.37 12.05
C CYS A 2 -4.69 9.66 11.20
N TYR A 3 -4.78 8.34 11.08
CA TYR A 3 -3.83 7.57 10.30
C TYR A 3 -4.53 6.85 9.15
N GLN A 4 -3.85 6.72 8.01
CA GLN A 4 -4.28 5.82 6.96
C GLN A 4 -3.13 4.91 6.55
N LEU A 5 -3.34 3.61 6.68
CA LEU A 5 -2.36 2.60 6.34
C LEU A 5 -2.54 2.13 4.90
N PHE A 6 -1.41 2.08 4.17
CA PHE A 6 -1.31 1.54 2.83
C PHE A 6 -0.34 0.38 2.85
N GLU A 7 -0.80 -0.77 2.39
CA GLU A 7 0.05 -1.93 2.19
C GLU A 7 0.48 -1.96 0.73
N LEU A 8 1.79 -1.94 0.48
CA LEU A 8 2.36 -1.97 -0.87
C LEU A 8 3.28 -3.17 -1.05
N TYR A 9 3.39 -3.68 -2.26
CA TYR A 9 4.40 -4.69 -2.58
C TYR A 9 5.81 -4.11 -2.51
N SER A 10 6.78 -4.88 -1.97
CA SER A 10 8.11 -4.34 -1.69
C SER A 10 8.88 -3.86 -2.92
N VAL A 11 8.74 -4.58 -4.04
CA VAL A 11 9.46 -4.29 -5.30
C VAL A 11 8.70 -3.34 -6.19
N CYS A 12 7.47 -3.69 -6.59
CA CYS A 12 6.73 -2.89 -7.56
C CYS A 12 5.96 -1.72 -6.95
N ARG A 13 5.87 -1.64 -5.62
CA ARG A 13 5.11 -0.61 -4.88
C ARG A 13 3.63 -0.52 -5.26
N CYS A 14 3.10 -1.51 -5.99
CA CYS A 14 1.67 -1.61 -6.26
C CYS A 14 0.89 -1.71 -4.95
N LEU A 15 -0.28 -1.10 -4.92
CA LEU A 15 -1.20 -1.18 -3.79
C LEU A 15 -1.66 -2.63 -3.61
N TYR A 16 -1.38 -3.19 -2.43
CA TYR A 16 -1.97 -4.44 -1.98
C TYR A 16 -3.33 -4.17 -1.33
N TYR A 17 -3.35 -3.27 -0.35
CA TYR A 17 -4.56 -2.91 0.37
C TYR A 17 -4.49 -1.49 0.93
N GLN A 18 -5.63 -0.79 0.89
CA GLN A 18 -5.79 0.52 1.52
C GLN A 18 -6.77 0.39 2.69
N HIS A 19 -6.26 0.65 3.89
CA HIS A 19 -7.08 0.61 5.09
C HIS A 19 -7.98 1.85 5.19
N ALA A 20 -9.07 1.70 5.95
CA ALA A 20 -9.87 2.83 6.37
C ALA A 20 -9.04 3.81 7.22
N ILE A 21 -9.49 5.05 7.30
CA ILE A 21 -8.86 6.05 8.16
C ILE A 21 -9.11 5.66 9.62
N ASP A 22 -8.03 5.42 10.36
CA ASP A 22 -8.06 5.30 11.81
C ASP A 22 -8.27 6.69 12.42
N ARG A 23 -9.43 6.86 13.05
CA ARG A 23 -9.91 8.14 13.55
C ARG A 23 -9.39 8.35 14.96
N CYS A 24 -8.62 9.42 15.16
CA CYS A 24 -8.27 9.84 16.52
C CYS A 24 -9.47 10.47 17.24
N ALA A 25 -9.37 10.62 18.57
CA ALA A 25 -10.44 11.19 19.41
C ALA A 25 -10.89 12.62 19.02
N ALA A 26 -10.07 13.37 18.28
CA ALA A 26 -10.37 14.72 17.80
C ALA A 26 -10.95 14.75 16.37
N HIS A 27 -11.23 13.60 15.75
CA HIS A 27 -11.77 13.52 14.40
C HIS A 27 -13.04 14.37 14.27
N GLY A 28 -13.10 15.21 13.23
CA GLY A 28 -14.20 16.15 12.97
C GLY A 28 -14.03 17.56 13.56
N ARG A 29 -12.98 17.82 14.36
CA ARG A 29 -12.62 19.19 14.81
C ARG A 29 -11.63 19.81 13.82
N GLY A 30 -11.69 21.11 13.54
CA GLY A 30 -10.76 21.76 12.59
C GLY A 30 -9.28 21.58 13.00
N GLY A 31 -8.37 21.54 12.02
CA GLY A 31 -6.92 21.52 12.26
C GLY A 31 -6.27 20.15 12.47
N HIS A 32 -6.92 19.05 12.10
CA HIS A 32 -6.29 17.72 12.09
C HIS A 32 -6.00 17.26 10.66
N SER A 33 -4.80 16.74 10.43
CA SER A 33 -4.41 16.09 9.19
C SER A 33 -4.54 14.57 9.30
N ILE A 34 -4.70 13.93 8.13
CA ILE A 34 -4.51 12.49 7.99
C ILE A 34 -3.05 12.26 7.67
N GLN A 35 -2.39 11.42 8.45
CA GLN A 35 -1.02 11.00 8.19
C GLN A 35 -1.02 9.63 7.52
N ASN A 36 -0.50 9.58 6.31
CA ASN A 36 -0.35 8.33 5.57
C ASN A 36 0.86 7.54 6.10
N ARG A 37 0.68 6.24 6.25
CA ARG A 37 1.73 5.30 6.63
C ARG A 37 1.75 4.15 5.65
N THR A 38 2.94 3.75 5.24
CA THR A 38 3.12 2.65 4.31
C THR A 38 3.79 1.49 5.02
N ILE A 39 3.28 0.28 4.79
CA ILE A 39 3.96 -0.96 5.13
C ILE A 39 4.20 -1.75 3.85
N LEU A 40 5.32 -2.46 3.79
CA LEU A 40 5.65 -3.31 2.65
C LEU A 40 5.22 -4.74 2.94
N VAL A 41 4.42 -5.32 2.05
CA VAL A 41 3.86 -6.66 2.17
C VAL A 41 4.13 -7.46 0.89
N GLY A 42 4.71 -8.65 1.05
CA GLY A 42 5.06 -9.50 -0.10
C GLY A 42 6.10 -8.87 -1.05
N TYR A 43 6.50 -9.65 -2.06
CA TYR A 43 7.58 -9.27 -2.99
C TYR A 43 7.08 -8.43 -4.17
N ALA A 44 6.18 -8.99 -4.98
CA ALA A 44 5.59 -8.34 -6.16
C ALA A 44 4.14 -8.80 -6.34
N CYS A 45 3.30 -7.95 -6.92
CA CYS A 45 1.92 -8.33 -7.28
C CYS A 45 1.88 -9.30 -8.46
N ASP A 46 0.72 -9.92 -8.70
CA ASP A 46 0.54 -10.92 -9.76
C ASP A 46 0.93 -10.43 -11.16
N ALA A 47 0.68 -9.15 -11.47
CA ALA A 47 1.06 -8.57 -12.75
C ALA A 47 2.59 -8.42 -12.91
N HIS A 48 3.32 -8.26 -11.82
CA HIS A 48 4.78 -8.05 -11.82
C HIS A 48 5.57 -9.29 -11.39
N SER A 49 4.90 -10.36 -10.96
CA SER A 49 5.52 -11.66 -10.68
C SER A 49 5.71 -12.50 -11.95
N GLN A 50 4.94 -12.22 -13.02
CA GLN A 50 4.92 -13.00 -14.26
C GLN A 50 6.10 -12.76 -15.22
N ASN A 51 6.96 -11.76 -14.96
CA ASN A 51 8.11 -11.45 -15.83
C ASN A 51 9.30 -12.44 -15.75
N LYS A 52 9.11 -13.65 -15.18
CA LYS A 52 10.13 -14.70 -15.18
C LYS A 52 9.89 -15.84 -16.18
N ALA A 53 8.80 -15.84 -16.94
CA ALA A 53 8.43 -16.95 -17.82
C ALA A 53 8.36 -16.59 -19.31
N THR A 54 9.15 -15.62 -19.80
CA THR A 54 9.50 -15.58 -21.23
C THR A 54 10.77 -16.38 -21.43
N THR A 55 10.65 -17.70 -21.39
CA THR A 55 11.61 -18.58 -22.07
C THR A 55 11.61 -18.18 -23.54
N HIS A 56 12.72 -17.64 -24.01
CA HIS A 56 13.05 -17.63 -25.44
C HIS A 56 12.93 -19.07 -25.94
N SER A 57 11.95 -19.34 -26.80
CA SER A 57 11.96 -20.50 -27.67
C SER A 57 12.67 -20.08 -28.96
N ASP A 58 13.77 -20.78 -29.25
CA ASP A 58 14.54 -20.75 -30.49
C ASP A 58 13.68 -20.91 -31.75
#